data_AF-A0AA39KT77-F1
#
_entry.id   AF-A0AA39KT77-F1
#
_cell.length_a   1.000
_cell.length_b   1.000
_cell.length_c   1.000
_cell.angle_alpha   90.00
_cell.angle_beta   90.00
_cell.angle_gamma   90.00
#
_symmetry.space_group_name_H-M   'P 1'
#
loop_
_entity.id
_entity.type
_entity.pdbx_description
1 polymer ?
#
loop_
_entity_poly.entity_id
_entity_poly.type
_entity_poly.pdbx_seq_one_letter_code
_entity_poly.pdbx_strand_id
1 'polypeptide(L)'
;MILSIERYKVLYTRSHYRDVESSEKVLHRDVKPQNLLISEVGELKLADFGLARAKSVPSHTYSHEVVTLWYRPPDVLLGSTEYSTSLDMWGVGCIFVEMLTGVPTFPGVRCTYDQLDKIFKILGTPTEETWPGVSRLPAYKPHRLAFYPIRKLGLSFPKLYDVTDGDNVASSLLQLNPDDRIDAEEALRHSYFASLPRKLYELPDEVSIFTVEGIYLFTESRQTYLDSRHAVLKT
;
A
#
# COMPACT_ATOMS: atom_id res chain seq x y z
N MET A 1 1.95 -0.78 10.48
CA MET A 1 2.67 -0.69 9.18
C MET A 1 4.02 -1.40 9.21
N ILE A 2 4.90 -1.13 10.18
CA ILE A 2 6.15 -1.90 10.40
C ILE A 2 5.86 -3.40 10.51
N LEU A 3 4.86 -3.77 11.31
CA LEU A 3 4.33 -5.14 11.43
C LEU A 3 3.78 -5.72 10.11
N SER A 4 3.22 -4.88 9.23
CA SER A 4 2.72 -5.32 7.93
C SER A 4 3.88 -5.60 7.00
N ILE A 5 4.89 -4.72 6.96
CA ILE A 5 6.03 -4.82 6.05
C ILE A 5 7.03 -5.91 6.52
N GLU A 6 7.18 -6.13 7.83
CA GLU A 6 7.94 -7.27 8.36
C GLU A 6 7.20 -8.61 8.16
N ARG A 7 5.86 -8.65 8.26
CA ARG A 7 5.11 -9.84 7.84
C ARG A 7 5.00 -10.01 6.32
N TYR A 8 5.19 -8.94 5.55
CA TYR A 8 5.45 -9.05 4.12
C TYR A 8 6.75 -9.80 3.88
N LYS A 9 7.80 -9.63 4.70
CA LYS A 9 9.00 -10.49 4.65
C LYS A 9 8.62 -11.97 4.84
N VAL A 10 7.88 -12.32 5.91
CA VAL A 10 7.49 -13.70 6.25
C VAL A 10 6.71 -14.43 5.15
N LEU A 11 5.79 -13.74 4.46
CA LEU A 11 5.02 -14.33 3.34
C LEU A 11 5.83 -14.46 2.06
N TYR A 12 6.96 -13.77 1.97
CA TYR A 12 7.80 -13.66 0.80
C TYR A 12 9.06 -14.53 0.89
N THR A 13 9.43 -15.00 2.10
CA THR A 13 10.57 -15.89 2.33
C THR A 13 10.21 -17.35 2.62
N ARG A 14 9.06 -17.68 3.19
CA ARG A 14 8.62 -19.09 3.26
C ARG A 14 7.14 -19.23 3.62
N SER A 15 6.39 -19.72 2.65
CA SER A 15 5.06 -20.27 2.88
C SER A 15 5.06 -21.24 4.08
N HIS A 16 3.98 -21.17 4.86
CA HIS A 16 3.53 -22.19 5.82
C HIS A 16 3.24 -23.58 5.18
N TYR A 17 3.87 -23.90 4.06
CA TYR A 17 3.92 -25.21 3.45
C TYR A 17 5.38 -25.63 3.41
N ARG A 18 5.75 -26.55 4.32
CA ARG A 18 6.92 -27.41 4.12
C ARG A 18 6.73 -28.06 2.74
N ASP A 19 7.79 -28.10 1.94
CA ASP A 19 7.94 -28.84 0.67
C ASP A 19 8.02 -28.01 -0.64
N VAL A 20 8.40 -26.73 -0.61
CA VAL A 20 8.86 -26.05 -1.85
C VAL A 20 10.23 -25.41 -1.64
N GLU A 21 11.24 -25.96 -2.32
CA GLU A 21 12.67 -25.63 -2.24
C GLU A 21 13.06 -24.43 -3.14
N SER A 22 12.13 -23.49 -3.35
CA SER A 22 12.36 -22.27 -4.12
C SER A 22 11.84 -21.05 -3.36
N SER A 23 12.67 -20.02 -3.25
CA SER A 23 12.36 -18.68 -2.75
C SER A 23 11.37 -17.96 -3.68
N GLU A 24 10.16 -18.48 -3.81
CA GLU A 24 9.14 -17.91 -4.68
C GLU A 24 8.40 -16.78 -3.98
N LYS A 25 8.54 -15.58 -4.54
CA LYS A 25 7.84 -14.37 -4.13
C LYS A 25 6.31 -14.58 -4.29
N VAL A 26 5.58 -14.64 -3.17
CA VAL A 26 4.11 -14.81 -3.15
C VAL A 26 3.42 -13.45 -3.32
N LEU A 27 2.37 -13.40 -4.14
CA LEU A 27 1.51 -12.23 -4.32
C LEU A 27 0.27 -12.35 -3.44
N HIS A 28 -0.11 -11.30 -2.70
CA HIS A 28 -1.36 -11.30 -1.92
C HIS A 28 -2.57 -10.96 -2.80
N ARG A 29 -2.45 -9.95 -3.69
CA ARG A 29 -3.48 -9.50 -4.67
C ARG A 29 -4.77 -8.91 -4.09
N ASP A 30 -4.89 -8.80 -2.77
CA ASP A 30 -6.09 -8.27 -2.09
C ASP A 30 -5.74 -7.53 -0.81
N VAL A 31 -4.73 -6.66 -0.90
CA VAL A 31 -4.24 -5.87 0.22
C VAL A 31 -5.22 -4.75 0.52
N LYS A 32 -5.95 -4.85 1.63
CA LYS A 32 -6.97 -3.90 2.08
C LYS A 32 -7.10 -3.93 3.61
N PRO A 33 -7.63 -2.88 4.26
CA PRO A 33 -7.77 -2.82 5.71
C PRO A 33 -8.53 -4.02 6.31
N GLN A 34 -9.55 -4.54 5.62
CA GLN A 34 -10.32 -5.70 6.10
C GLN A 34 -9.48 -6.97 6.21
N ASN A 35 -8.37 -7.05 5.48
CA ASN A 35 -7.43 -8.17 5.49
C ASN A 35 -6.25 -7.91 6.45
N LEU A 36 -6.27 -6.82 7.23
CA LEU A 36 -5.31 -6.52 8.29
C LEU A 36 -5.93 -6.78 9.65
N LEU A 37 -5.57 -7.90 10.27
CA LEU A 37 -6.03 -8.27 11.61
C LEU A 37 -5.09 -7.68 12.65
N ILE A 38 -5.63 -6.94 13.63
CA ILE A 38 -4.87 -6.40 14.75
C ILE A 38 -5.30 -7.14 16.03
N SER A 39 -4.35 -7.74 16.73
CA SER A 39 -4.59 -8.37 18.04
C SER A 39 -4.67 -7.35 19.17
N GLU A 40 -5.14 -7.77 20.35
CA GLU A 40 -5.24 -6.91 21.54
C GLU A 40 -3.89 -6.32 21.98
N VAL A 41 -2.79 -7.01 21.69
CA VAL A 41 -1.41 -6.56 21.98
C VAL A 41 -0.83 -5.67 20.86
N GLY A 42 -1.61 -5.35 19.82
CA GLY A 42 -1.19 -4.49 18.72
C GLY A 42 -0.48 -5.20 17.57
N GLU A 43 -0.36 -6.54 17.60
CA GLU A 43 0.22 -7.27 16.46
C GLU A 43 -0.71 -7.22 15.26
N LEU A 44 -0.20 -6.74 14.13
CA LEU A 44 -0.89 -6.73 12.85
C LEU A 44 -0.47 -7.98 12.05
N LYS A 45 -1.44 -8.71 11.52
CA LYS A 45 -1.27 -9.89 10.66
C LYS A 45 -2.09 -9.73 9.38
N LEU A 46 -1.54 -10.15 8.25
CA LEU A 46 -2.28 -10.28 7.00
C LEU A 46 -3.18 -11.52 7.05
N ALA A 47 -4.39 -11.39 6.52
CA ALA A 47 -5.39 -12.45 6.41
C ALA A 47 -5.94 -12.52 4.98
N ASP A 48 -6.70 -13.58 4.70
CA ASP A 48 -7.34 -13.82 3.40
C ASP A 48 -6.36 -13.95 2.21
N PHE A 49 -5.61 -15.06 2.23
CA PHE A 49 -4.78 -15.51 1.11
C PHE A 49 -5.58 -16.21 0.01
N GLY A 50 -6.92 -16.06 -0.02
CA GLY A 50 -7.78 -16.76 -0.99
C GLY A 50 -7.37 -16.52 -2.45
N LEU A 51 -6.79 -15.35 -2.72
CA LEU A 51 -6.27 -14.93 -4.03
C LEU A 51 -4.74 -15.05 -4.17
N ALA A 52 -4.02 -15.49 -3.14
CA ALA A 52 -2.57 -15.51 -3.14
C ALA A 52 -2.00 -16.66 -3.98
N ARG A 53 -1.02 -16.37 -4.84
CA ARG A 53 -0.41 -17.35 -5.76
C ARG A 53 1.06 -17.01 -6.05
N ALA A 54 1.86 -18.03 -6.38
CA ALA A 54 3.22 -17.86 -6.90
C ALA A 54 3.22 -17.18 -8.28
N LYS A 55 4.30 -16.44 -8.62
CA LYS A 55 4.44 -15.69 -9.87
C LYS A 55 4.31 -16.53 -11.16
N SER A 56 4.43 -17.85 -11.07
CA SER A 56 4.56 -18.78 -12.21
C SER A 56 3.24 -19.32 -12.77
N VAL A 57 2.07 -18.96 -12.22
CA VAL A 57 0.77 -19.50 -12.67
C VAL A 57 -0.08 -18.41 -13.36
N PRO A 58 -0.24 -18.45 -14.69
CA PRO A 58 -1.19 -17.59 -15.41
C PRO A 58 -2.62 -18.00 -15.02
N SER A 59 -3.48 -17.04 -14.71
CA SER A 59 -4.91 -17.31 -14.50
C SER A 59 -5.76 -16.30 -15.25
N HIS A 60 -6.36 -16.77 -16.35
CA HIS A 60 -7.53 -16.17 -16.97
C HIS A 60 -8.76 -16.50 -16.13
N THR A 61 -9.00 -15.78 -15.03
CA THR A 61 -10.33 -15.61 -14.41
C THR A 61 -10.20 -14.72 -13.18
N TYR A 62 -10.79 -13.53 -13.21
CA TYR A 62 -11.08 -12.75 -12.00
C TYR A 62 -12.49 -12.16 -12.11
N SER A 63 -13.48 -12.99 -11.81
CA SER A 63 -14.88 -12.61 -11.61
C SER A 63 -15.12 -12.14 -10.16
N HIS A 64 -14.48 -11.02 -9.78
CA HIS A 64 -14.67 -10.33 -8.49
C HIS A 64 -15.04 -8.86 -8.69
N GLU A 65 -15.84 -8.55 -9.72
CA GLU A 65 -16.17 -7.17 -10.14
C GLU A 65 -16.91 -6.31 -9.08
N VAL A 66 -17.18 -6.84 -7.88
CA VAL A 66 -17.89 -6.13 -6.81
C VAL A 66 -17.09 -6.04 -5.49
N VAL A 67 -15.76 -6.26 -5.49
CA VAL A 67 -14.90 -6.01 -4.30
C VAL A 67 -13.94 -4.83 -4.54
N THR A 68 -13.85 -3.99 -3.50
CA THR A 68 -13.37 -2.61 -3.37
C THR A 68 -12.25 -2.18 -4.32
N LEU A 69 -12.58 -1.32 -5.29
CA LEU A 69 -11.63 -0.70 -6.23
C LEU A 69 -10.55 0.16 -5.54
N TRP A 70 -10.75 0.54 -4.27
CA TRP A 70 -10.00 1.61 -3.61
C TRP A 70 -8.50 1.32 -3.47
N TYR A 71 -8.14 0.04 -3.37
CA TYR A 71 -6.77 -0.43 -3.22
C TYR A 71 -6.21 -1.05 -4.50
N ARG A 72 -6.95 -0.98 -5.62
CA ARG A 72 -6.50 -1.54 -6.90
C ARG A 72 -5.54 -0.56 -7.60
N PRO A 73 -4.37 -1.01 -8.05
CA PRO A 73 -3.38 -0.13 -8.65
C PRO A 73 -3.72 0.26 -10.09
N PRO A 74 -3.21 1.42 -10.58
CA PRO A 74 -3.57 1.99 -11.88
C PRO A 74 -3.17 1.10 -13.07
N ASP A 75 -2.08 0.37 -13.00
CA ASP A 75 -1.63 -0.58 -14.04
C ASP A 75 -2.64 -1.71 -14.26
N VAL A 76 -3.19 -2.29 -13.18
CA VAL A 76 -4.26 -3.30 -13.28
C VAL A 76 -5.55 -2.68 -13.80
N LEU A 77 -5.91 -1.49 -13.32
CA LEU A 77 -7.09 -0.76 -13.80
C LEU A 77 -6.99 -0.39 -15.29
N LEU A 78 -5.77 -0.15 -15.78
CA LEU A 78 -5.46 0.12 -17.18
C LEU A 78 -5.30 -1.17 -18.03
N GLY A 79 -5.44 -2.35 -17.42
CA GLY A 79 -5.46 -3.64 -18.11
C GLY A 79 -4.09 -4.29 -18.29
N SER A 80 -3.09 -3.94 -17.48
CA SER A 80 -1.84 -4.70 -17.41
C SER A 80 -2.12 -6.15 -17.01
N THR A 81 -1.38 -7.07 -17.62
CA THR A 81 -1.38 -8.50 -17.27
C THR A 81 -0.12 -8.93 -16.54
N GLU A 82 0.81 -7.99 -16.33
CA GLU A 82 2.06 -8.22 -15.62
C GLU A 82 1.82 -8.14 -14.12
N TYR A 83 1.54 -9.28 -13.50
CA TYR A 83 1.33 -9.36 -12.06
C TYR A 83 2.67 -9.42 -11.33
N SER A 84 2.98 -8.33 -10.63
CA SER A 84 4.20 -8.17 -9.84
C SER A 84 3.85 -7.88 -8.38
N THR A 85 4.85 -7.98 -7.51
CA THR A 85 4.70 -7.69 -6.08
C THR A 85 4.53 -6.20 -5.81
N SER A 86 4.82 -5.35 -6.79
CA SER A 86 4.51 -3.91 -6.78
C SER A 86 3.00 -3.63 -6.72
N LEU A 87 2.15 -4.60 -7.05
CA LEU A 87 0.69 -4.51 -6.86
C LEU A 87 0.33 -4.38 -5.38
N ASP A 88 0.96 -5.20 -4.55
CA ASP A 88 0.73 -5.19 -3.10
C ASP A 88 1.28 -3.90 -2.48
N MET A 89 2.41 -3.39 -2.98
CA MET A 89 3.02 -2.13 -2.52
C MET A 89 2.12 -0.91 -2.73
N TRP A 90 1.33 -0.87 -3.80
CA TRP A 90 0.31 0.17 -3.99
C TRP A 90 -0.77 0.12 -2.89
N GLY A 91 -1.26 -1.09 -2.58
CA GLY A 91 -2.23 -1.30 -1.50
C GLY A 91 -1.66 -0.86 -0.15
N VAL A 92 -0.39 -1.18 0.13
CA VAL A 92 0.34 -0.70 1.31
C VAL A 92 0.39 0.83 1.35
N GLY A 93 0.68 1.50 0.23
CA GLY A 93 0.65 2.97 0.14
C GLY A 93 -0.72 3.59 0.43
N CYS A 94 -1.80 2.98 -0.08
CA CYS A 94 -3.16 3.43 0.21
C CYS A 94 -3.48 3.30 1.70
N ILE A 95 -3.16 2.14 2.29
CA ILE A 95 -3.39 1.90 3.73
C ILE A 95 -2.51 2.79 4.59
N PHE A 96 -1.27 3.06 4.19
CA PHE A 96 -0.35 4.00 4.85
C PHE A 96 -1.02 5.36 5.04
N VAL A 97 -1.51 5.94 3.93
CA VAL A 97 -2.16 7.25 3.94
C VAL A 97 -3.46 7.20 4.75
N GLU A 98 -4.25 6.14 4.59
CA GLU A 98 -5.51 5.96 5.31
C GLU A 98 -5.31 5.85 6.82
N MET A 99 -4.27 5.16 7.31
CA MET A 99 -3.96 5.08 8.74
C MET A 99 -3.59 6.44 9.33
N LEU A 100 -2.82 7.25 8.61
CA LEU A 100 -2.43 8.58 9.09
C LEU A 100 -3.59 9.58 9.04
N THR A 101 -4.41 9.48 7.99
CA THR A 101 -5.43 10.50 7.71
C THR A 101 -6.79 10.17 8.32
N GLY A 102 -7.11 8.88 8.46
CA GLY A 102 -8.41 8.35 8.80
C GLY A 102 -9.38 8.28 7.61
N VAL A 103 -8.92 8.56 6.38
CA VAL A 103 -9.75 8.60 5.17
C VAL A 103 -9.14 7.76 4.05
N PRO A 104 -9.97 7.04 3.26
CA PRO A 104 -9.47 6.25 2.14
C PRO A 104 -8.83 7.14 1.07
N THR A 105 -7.68 6.71 0.53
CA THR A 105 -6.89 7.51 -0.41
C THR A 105 -7.60 7.73 -1.75
N PHE A 106 -8.17 6.68 -2.32
CA PHE A 106 -8.81 6.69 -3.64
C PHE A 106 -10.17 5.98 -3.62
N PRO A 107 -11.24 6.60 -3.08
CA PRO A 107 -12.53 5.93 -2.93
C PRO A 107 -13.39 5.98 -4.21
N GLY A 108 -12.98 5.27 -5.26
CA GLY A 108 -13.80 5.06 -6.46
C GLY A 108 -14.86 3.98 -6.23
N VAL A 109 -16.10 4.27 -6.58
CA VAL A 109 -17.26 3.41 -6.23
C VAL A 109 -18.10 3.02 -7.43
N ARG A 110 -17.97 3.74 -8.56
CA ARG A 110 -18.83 3.52 -9.73
C ARG A 110 -18.29 2.48 -10.69
N CYS A 111 -17.02 2.60 -11.07
CA CYS A 111 -16.36 1.73 -12.03
C CYS A 111 -14.85 1.98 -12.07
N THR A 112 -14.11 1.20 -12.86
CA THR A 112 -12.67 1.36 -13.13
C THR A 112 -12.29 2.79 -13.52
N TYR A 113 -13.08 3.45 -14.39
CA TYR A 113 -12.80 4.83 -14.79
C TYR A 113 -12.96 5.84 -13.65
N ASP A 114 -13.95 5.66 -12.78
CA ASP A 114 -14.12 6.49 -11.58
C ASP A 114 -12.93 6.32 -10.63
N GLN A 115 -12.44 5.09 -10.44
CA GLN A 115 -11.23 4.83 -9.64
C GLN A 115 -9.99 5.51 -10.25
N LEU A 116 -9.76 5.36 -11.56
CA LEU A 116 -8.66 6.02 -12.25
C LEU A 116 -8.73 7.54 -12.14
N ASP A 117 -9.92 8.13 -12.26
CA ASP A 117 -10.13 9.58 -12.07
C ASP A 117 -9.71 10.04 -10.67
N LYS A 118 -10.09 9.29 -9.61
CA LYS A 118 -9.64 9.60 -8.23
C LYS A 118 -8.13 9.56 -8.09
N ILE A 119 -7.48 8.56 -8.68
CA ILE A 119 -6.03 8.40 -8.65
C ILE A 119 -5.36 9.57 -9.35
N PHE A 120 -5.73 9.84 -10.60
CA PHE A 120 -5.08 10.86 -11.43
C PHE A 120 -5.34 12.27 -10.93
N LYS A 121 -6.48 12.54 -10.29
CA LYS A 121 -6.76 13.84 -9.68
C LYS A 121 -5.75 14.20 -8.58
N ILE A 122 -5.18 13.20 -7.91
CA ILE A 122 -4.22 13.38 -6.81
C ILE A 122 -2.78 13.29 -7.33
N LEU A 123 -2.46 12.27 -8.14
CA LEU A 123 -1.09 11.97 -8.57
C LEU A 123 -0.71 12.61 -9.92
N GLY A 124 -1.69 13.12 -10.65
CA GLY A 124 -1.54 13.58 -12.04
C GLY A 124 -1.97 12.50 -13.04
N THR A 125 -2.32 12.95 -14.25
CA THR A 125 -2.66 12.06 -15.37
C THR A 125 -1.37 11.58 -16.04
N PRO A 126 -1.16 10.26 -16.19
CA PRO A 126 0.10 9.74 -16.74
C PRO A 126 0.24 10.11 -18.21
N THR A 127 1.47 10.41 -18.61
CA THR A 127 1.92 10.58 -19.99
C THR A 127 3.05 9.59 -20.27
N GLU A 128 3.50 9.49 -21.52
CA GLU A 128 4.70 8.71 -21.87
C GLU A 128 5.98 9.23 -21.21
N GLU A 129 6.00 10.48 -20.76
CA GLU A 129 7.13 11.05 -20.02
C GLU A 129 7.14 10.56 -18.57
N THR A 130 5.97 10.57 -17.91
CA THR A 130 5.85 10.20 -16.49
C THR A 130 5.70 8.69 -16.27
N TRP A 131 5.24 7.98 -17.29
CA TRP A 131 5.09 6.53 -17.30
C TRP A 131 5.35 6.00 -18.71
N PRO A 132 6.63 5.72 -19.03
CA PRO A 132 7.02 5.16 -20.31
C PRO A 132 6.29 3.85 -20.61
N GLY A 133 5.52 3.82 -21.70
CA GLY A 133 4.72 2.67 -22.12
C GLY A 133 3.28 2.63 -21.66
N VAL A 134 2.78 3.64 -20.95
CA VAL A 134 1.37 3.73 -20.54
C VAL A 134 0.41 3.64 -21.75
N SER A 135 0.82 4.14 -22.93
CA SER A 135 0.04 4.06 -24.17
C SER A 135 -0.18 2.64 -24.69
N ARG A 136 0.62 1.66 -24.25
CA ARG A 136 0.48 0.25 -24.63
C ARG A 136 -0.57 -0.48 -23.79
N LEU A 137 -1.03 0.12 -22.70
CA LEU A 137 -1.99 -0.52 -21.81
C LEU A 137 -3.40 -0.55 -22.44
N PRO A 138 -4.09 -1.71 -22.47
CA PRO A 138 -5.33 -1.88 -23.24
C PRO A 138 -6.46 -0.88 -22.91
N ALA A 139 -6.58 -0.47 -21.65
CA ALA A 139 -7.62 0.45 -21.21
C ALA A 139 -7.17 1.92 -21.13
N TYR A 140 -5.91 2.23 -21.48
CA TYR A 140 -5.44 3.60 -21.56
C TYR A 140 -6.01 4.31 -22.79
N LYS A 141 -6.98 5.20 -22.53
CA LYS A 141 -7.69 5.97 -23.55
C LYS A 141 -7.58 7.45 -23.21
N PRO A 142 -6.49 8.15 -23.59
CA PRO A 142 -6.22 9.52 -23.13
C PRO A 142 -7.34 10.49 -23.49
N HIS A 143 -7.99 10.30 -24.63
CA HIS A 143 -9.15 11.09 -25.07
C HIS A 143 -10.41 10.94 -24.18
N ARG A 144 -10.44 9.97 -23.26
CA ARG A 144 -11.52 9.76 -22.28
C ARG A 144 -11.12 10.14 -20.85
N LEU A 145 -9.87 10.55 -20.64
CA LEU A 145 -9.34 10.90 -19.33
C LEU A 145 -9.30 12.43 -19.19
N ALA A 146 -9.62 12.92 -18.00
CA ALA A 146 -9.29 14.30 -17.66
C ALA A 146 -7.78 14.44 -17.44
N PHE A 147 -7.23 15.60 -17.78
CA PHE A 147 -5.83 15.92 -17.54
C PHE A 147 -5.67 16.64 -16.20
N TYR A 148 -4.84 16.08 -15.33
CA TYR A 148 -4.47 16.63 -14.03
C TYR A 148 -2.94 16.80 -13.95
N PRO A 149 -2.44 17.94 -13.45
CA PRO A 149 -1.01 18.12 -13.26
C PRO A 149 -0.50 17.26 -12.10
N ILE A 150 0.76 16.84 -12.17
CA ILE A 150 1.44 16.14 -11.07
C ILE A 150 1.46 17.05 -9.83
N ARG A 151 1.17 16.47 -8.67
CA ARG A 151 1.18 17.17 -7.38
C ARG A 151 1.83 16.29 -6.32
N LYS A 152 2.42 16.93 -5.31
CA LYS A 152 2.87 16.22 -4.11
C LYS A 152 1.65 15.66 -3.36
N LEU A 153 1.79 14.44 -2.86
CA LEU A 153 0.72 13.73 -2.18
C LEU A 153 0.24 14.48 -0.92
N GLY A 154 1.17 15.03 -0.15
CA GLY A 154 0.89 15.80 1.06
C GLY A 154 0.07 17.07 0.84
N LEU A 155 -0.06 17.58 -0.40
CA LEU A 155 -1.01 18.67 -0.70
C LEU A 155 -2.47 18.19 -0.58
N SER A 156 -2.74 16.94 -0.92
CA SER A 156 -4.06 16.31 -0.77
C SER A 156 -4.26 15.72 0.63
N PHE A 157 -3.15 15.33 1.28
CA PHE A 157 -3.15 14.73 2.62
C PHE A 157 -2.16 15.43 3.55
N PRO A 158 -2.49 16.62 4.09
CA PRO A 158 -1.55 17.43 4.88
C PRO A 158 -0.97 16.72 6.10
N LYS A 159 -1.71 15.77 6.70
CA LYS A 159 -1.25 14.93 7.82
C LYS A 159 0.00 14.11 7.50
N LEU A 160 0.35 13.91 6.22
CA LEU A 160 1.62 13.30 5.83
C LEU A 160 2.83 14.15 6.24
N TYR A 161 2.65 15.48 6.40
CA TYR A 161 3.69 16.39 6.87
C TYR A 161 3.79 16.44 8.39
N ASP A 162 2.80 15.94 9.13
CA ASP A 162 2.84 15.85 10.60
C ASP A 162 3.81 14.76 11.09
N VAL A 163 4.19 13.83 10.20
CA VAL A 163 5.12 12.73 10.51
C VAL A 163 6.37 12.87 9.66
N THR A 164 7.54 12.79 10.29
CA THR A 164 8.84 12.83 9.61
C THR A 164 8.88 11.81 8.48
N ASP A 165 9.21 12.27 7.27
CA ASP A 165 9.31 11.48 6.04
C ASP A 165 8.03 10.75 5.60
N GLY A 166 6.86 11.09 6.17
CA GLY A 166 5.58 10.47 5.84
C GLY A 166 5.16 10.66 4.38
N ASP A 167 5.27 11.89 3.86
CA ASP A 167 5.00 12.19 2.44
C ASP A 167 5.96 11.47 1.49
N ASN A 168 7.22 11.30 1.89
CA ASN A 168 8.25 10.68 1.06
C ASN A 168 8.01 9.17 0.91
N VAL A 169 7.81 8.45 2.02
CA VAL A 169 7.52 7.01 1.94
C VAL A 169 6.20 6.74 1.22
N ALA A 170 5.17 7.55 1.47
CA ALA A 170 3.87 7.41 0.81
C ALA A 170 3.97 7.66 -0.71
N SER A 171 4.75 8.67 -1.11
CA SER A 171 5.01 8.96 -2.53
C SER A 171 5.80 7.84 -3.20
N SER A 172 6.78 7.24 -2.51
CA SER A 172 7.55 6.10 -3.04
C SER A 172 6.70 4.83 -3.22
N LEU A 173 5.66 4.64 -2.40
CA LEU A 173 4.72 3.53 -2.52
C LEU A 173 3.66 3.77 -3.62
N LEU A 174 3.15 5.01 -3.73
CA LEU A 174 2.06 5.39 -4.62
C LEU A 174 2.54 5.92 -5.98
N GLN A 175 3.38 5.15 -6.67
CA GLN A 175 3.79 5.45 -8.05
C GLN A 175 2.80 4.86 -9.07
N LEU A 176 2.50 5.64 -10.11
CA LEU A 176 1.62 5.19 -11.20
C LEU A 176 2.25 4.03 -11.97
N ASN A 177 3.49 4.24 -12.41
CA ASN A 177 4.31 3.21 -13.03
C ASN A 177 4.71 2.15 -11.98
N PRO A 178 4.36 0.86 -12.17
CA PRO A 178 4.69 -0.18 -11.20
C PRO A 178 6.19 -0.39 -10.98
N ASP A 179 7.04 -0.06 -11.95
CA ASP A 179 8.50 -0.23 -11.87
C ASP A 179 9.17 0.81 -10.97
N ASP A 180 8.50 1.94 -10.75
CA ASP A 180 9.02 3.03 -9.89
C ASP A 180 8.59 2.86 -8.42
N ARG A 181 7.72 1.87 -8.11
CA ARG A 181 7.25 1.63 -6.73
C ARG A 181 8.36 0.98 -5.91
N ILE A 182 8.65 1.58 -4.74
CA ILE A 182 9.57 1.00 -3.76
C ILE A 182 9.12 -0.40 -3.35
N ASP A 183 10.07 -1.34 -3.24
CA ASP A 183 9.75 -2.68 -2.77
C ASP A 183 9.68 -2.75 -1.23
N ALA A 184 9.22 -3.88 -0.69
CA ALA A 184 9.03 -4.03 0.75
C ALA A 184 10.34 -3.95 1.55
N GLU A 185 11.46 -4.43 0.99
CA GLU A 185 12.75 -4.43 1.66
C GLU A 185 13.34 -3.01 1.70
N GLU A 186 13.28 -2.30 0.58
CA GLU A 186 13.66 -0.91 0.47
C GLU A 186 12.77 0.00 1.33
N ALA A 187 11.47 -0.27 1.38
CA ALA A 187 10.54 0.47 2.23
C ALA A 187 10.92 0.38 3.71
N LEU A 188 11.34 -0.79 4.22
CA LEU A 188 11.83 -0.94 5.60
C LEU A 188 13.10 -0.15 5.89
N ARG A 189 13.91 0.15 4.86
CA ARG A 189 15.13 0.97 4.98
C ARG A 189 14.87 2.47 4.86
N HIS A 190 13.62 2.86 4.56
CA HIS A 190 13.26 4.26 4.41
C HIS A 190 13.47 5.02 5.73
N SER A 191 13.88 6.29 5.65
CA SER A 191 14.19 7.14 6.81
C SER A 191 13.01 7.31 7.78
N TYR A 192 11.79 7.18 7.27
CA TYR A 192 10.56 7.06 8.07
C TYR A 192 10.66 6.00 9.20
N PHE A 193 11.39 4.89 8.96
CA PHE A 193 11.59 3.81 9.93
C PHE A 193 12.96 3.89 10.65
N ALA A 194 13.72 4.97 10.49
CA ALA A 194 15.07 5.09 11.05
C ALA A 194 15.10 5.15 12.59
N SER A 195 13.99 5.56 13.23
CA SER A 195 13.85 5.59 14.69
C SER A 195 13.67 4.22 15.33
N LEU A 196 13.47 3.18 14.52
CA LEU A 196 13.24 1.82 15.00
C LEU A 196 14.54 1.13 15.46
N PRO A 197 14.52 0.35 16.54
CA PRO A 197 15.67 -0.42 16.99
C PRO A 197 16.18 -1.36 15.90
N ARG A 198 17.50 -1.37 15.69
CA ARG A 198 18.15 -2.24 14.68
C ARG A 198 17.84 -3.72 14.85
N LYS A 199 17.64 -4.17 16.09
CA LYS A 199 17.31 -5.55 16.45
C LYS A 199 16.05 -6.06 15.75
N LEU A 200 15.13 -5.18 15.35
CA LEU A 200 13.95 -5.56 14.58
C LEU A 200 14.31 -6.20 13.24
N TYR A 201 15.28 -5.63 12.53
CA TYR A 201 15.70 -6.12 11.23
C TYR A 201 16.45 -7.47 11.29
N GLU A 202 16.81 -7.92 12.49
CA GLU A 202 17.51 -9.17 12.79
C GLU A 202 16.56 -10.23 13.38
N LEU A 203 15.30 -9.90 13.63
CA LEU A 203 14.34 -10.84 14.19
C LEU A 203 14.04 -12.00 13.23
N PRO A 204 13.91 -13.23 13.75
CA PRO A 204 13.29 -14.31 13.00
C PRO A 204 11.83 -13.99 12.66
N ASP A 205 11.37 -14.49 11.53
CA ASP A 205 10.05 -14.25 10.94
C ASP A 205 8.88 -14.59 11.90
N GLU A 206 9.06 -15.54 12.80
CA GLU A 206 8.05 -16.00 13.75
C GLU A 206 7.99 -15.17 15.04
N VAL A 207 9.00 -14.33 15.28
CA VAL A 207 9.15 -13.57 16.52
C VAL A 207 8.46 -12.23 16.40
N SER A 208 7.66 -11.89 17.41
CA SER A 208 6.96 -10.61 17.46
C SER A 208 7.91 -9.44 17.68
N ILE A 209 7.69 -8.32 16.99
CA ILE A 209 8.44 -7.08 17.21
C ILE A 209 8.33 -6.56 18.63
N PHE A 210 7.24 -6.87 19.33
CA PHE A 210 7.01 -6.47 20.71
C PHE A 210 7.92 -7.22 21.70
N THR A 211 8.70 -8.20 21.23
CA THR A 211 9.79 -8.81 22.00
C THR A 211 11.05 -7.96 22.02
N VAL A 212 11.16 -6.95 21.15
CA VAL A 212 12.29 -6.04 21.10
C VAL A 212 12.11 -4.93 22.13
N GLU A 213 13.09 -4.81 23.02
CA GLU A 213 13.14 -3.74 24.01
C GLU A 213 13.06 -2.36 23.33
N GLY A 214 12.18 -1.50 23.84
CA GLY A 214 11.91 -0.19 23.25
C GLY A 214 10.74 -0.16 22.27
N ILE A 215 10.14 -1.31 21.93
CA ILE A 215 8.94 -1.38 21.09
C ILE A 215 7.70 -1.61 21.95
N TYR A 216 6.81 -0.63 21.91
CA TYR A 216 5.54 -0.66 22.65
C TYR A 216 4.42 -0.10 21.78
N LEU A 217 3.22 -0.64 21.95
CA LEU A 217 2.02 -0.03 21.41
C LEU A 217 1.63 1.14 22.31
N PHE A 218 1.53 2.35 21.75
CA PHE A 218 0.92 3.47 22.45
C PHE A 218 -0.61 3.36 22.33
N THR A 219 -1.30 3.32 23.47
CA THR A 219 -2.76 3.41 23.49
C THR A 219 -3.16 4.84 23.16
N GLU A 220 -4.06 5.03 22.19
CA GLU A 220 -4.68 6.35 21.97
C GLU A 220 -5.36 6.82 23.25
N SER A 221 -4.83 7.88 23.87
CA SER A 221 -5.52 8.51 24.99
C SER A 221 -6.77 9.23 24.47
N ARG A 222 -7.88 9.17 25.21
CA ARG A 222 -9.16 9.81 24.86
C ARG A 222 -9.04 11.32 24.58
N GLN A 223 -7.97 11.95 25.08
CA GLN A 223 -7.66 13.37 24.90
C GLN A 223 -7.17 13.69 23.47
N THR A 224 -6.32 12.83 22.89
CA THR A 224 -5.74 13.02 21.55
C THR A 224 -6.80 12.93 20.43
N TYR A 225 -7.86 12.12 20.65
CA TYR A 225 -9.02 12.03 19.78
C TYR A 225 -9.89 13.31 19.78
N LEU A 226 -9.95 14.02 20.92
CA LEU A 226 -10.69 15.28 21.04
C LEU A 226 -9.89 16.44 20.44
N ASP A 227 -8.57 16.48 20.67
CA ASP A 227 -7.69 17.54 20.16
C ASP A 227 -7.60 17.53 18.62
N SER A 228 -7.59 16.34 18.01
CA SER A 228 -7.59 16.18 16.55
C SER A 228 -8.90 16.60 15.87
N ARG A 229 -10.03 16.63 16.59
CA ARG A 229 -11.30 17.21 16.09
C ARG A 229 -11.42 18.71 16.31
N HIS A 230 -10.83 19.24 17.38
CA HIS A 230 -10.87 20.68 17.68
C HIS A 230 -9.92 21.53 16.81
N ALA A 231 -8.91 20.93 16.19
CA ALA A 231 -8.02 21.63 15.25
C ALA A 231 -8.69 22.03 13.91
N VAL A 232 -9.92 21.56 13.62
CA VAL A 232 -10.65 21.88 12.37
C VAL A 232 -11.66 23.04 12.56
N LEU A 233 -11.82 23.58 13.78
CA LEU A 233 -12.72 24.69 14.05
C LEU A 233 -12.07 25.74 14.96
N LYS A 234 -11.03 26.40 14.45
CA LYS A 234 -10.76 27.80 14.82
C LYS A 234 -10.48 28.59 13.55
N THR A 235 -11.28 29.65 13.43
CA THR A 235 -11.44 30.67 12.37
C THR A 235 -10.18 31.13 11.69
#